data_AF-A0A2G6C7J0-F1
#
_entry.id   AF-A0A2G6C7J0-F1
#
_cell.length_a   1.000
_cell.length_b   1.000
_cell.length_c   1.000
_cell.angle_alpha   90.00
_cell.angle_beta   90.00
_cell.angle_gamma   90.00
#
_symmetry.space_group_name_H-M   'P 1'
#
loop_
_entity.id
_entity.type
_entity.pdbx_description
1 polymer ?
#
loop_
_entity_poly.entity_id
_entity_poly.type
_entity_poly.pdbx_seq_one_letter_code
_entity_poly.pdbx_strand_id
1 'polypeptide(L)'
;MTNKPTPKQVAAFKKHRNKVLAIVFASILLIILVLDFVPVLGQRVFISTAHMYYKWIECGRKPVVTFRKYKGVRYYEEAKSLIHDNAFLSGNPDIFCTPKDAELAGYSVSGEGYEFKHLTLEEERSVRLDILDGKKPEY
;
A
#
# COMPACT_ATOMS: atom_id res chain seq x y z
N MET A 1 12.34 31.38 -54.94
CA MET A 1 12.06 30.08 -55.58
C MET A 1 11.85 29.03 -54.49
N THR A 2 10.61 28.61 -54.24
CA THR A 2 10.32 27.54 -53.28
C THR A 2 10.38 26.20 -54.02
N ASN A 3 11.41 25.40 -53.75
CA ASN A 3 11.53 24.06 -54.31
C ASN A 3 10.39 23.19 -53.76
N LYS A 4 9.40 22.88 -54.61
CA LYS A 4 8.32 21.96 -54.24
C LYS A 4 8.92 20.55 -54.06
N PRO A 5 8.62 19.87 -52.96
CA PRO A 5 9.15 18.54 -52.70
C PRO A 5 8.67 17.56 -53.78
N THR A 6 9.59 16.74 -54.27
CA THR A 6 9.28 15.73 -55.30
C THR A 6 8.38 14.63 -54.70
N PRO A 7 7.53 13.97 -55.51
CA PRO A 7 6.62 12.92 -55.03
C PRO A 7 7.34 11.77 -54.30
N LYS A 8 8.61 11.48 -54.66
CA LYS A 8 9.46 10.53 -53.94
C LYS A 8 9.84 11.01 -52.53
N GLN A 9 10.13 12.31 -52.37
CA GLN A 9 10.40 12.91 -51.06
C GLN A 9 9.13 12.90 -50.19
N VAL A 10 7.97 13.26 -50.75
CA VAL A 10 6.69 13.22 -50.02
C VAL A 10 6.35 11.81 -49.54
N ALA A 11 6.58 10.78 -50.38
CA ALA A 11 6.35 9.38 -50.02
C ALA A 11 7.32 8.88 -48.92
N ALA A 12 8.60 9.28 -48.99
CA ALA A 12 9.59 8.94 -47.96
C ALA A 12 9.24 9.58 -46.60
N PHE A 13 8.84 10.86 -46.59
CA PHE A 13 8.37 11.55 -45.39
C PHE A 13 7.11 10.91 -44.81
N LYS A 14 6.13 10.54 -45.66
CA LYS A 14 4.91 9.85 -45.23
C LYS A 14 5.20 8.48 -44.61
N LYS A 15 6.14 7.73 -45.19
CA LYS A 15 6.59 6.42 -44.67
C LYS A 15 7.31 6.57 -43.32
N HIS A 16 8.19 7.56 -43.18
CA HIS A 16 8.87 7.85 -41.92
C HIS A 16 7.88 8.28 -40.84
N ARG A 17 6.97 9.21 -41.16
CA ARG A 17 5.92 9.67 -40.23
C ARG A 17 5.04 8.53 -39.73
N ASN A 18 4.62 7.63 -40.62
CA ASN A 18 3.81 6.48 -40.24
C ASN A 18 4.57 5.48 -39.36
N LYS A 19 5.88 5.29 -39.60
CA LYS A 19 6.73 4.47 -38.71
C LYS A 19 6.87 5.08 -37.32
N VAL A 20 7.11 6.40 -37.23
CA VAL A 20 7.20 7.10 -35.95
C VAL A 20 5.86 7.03 -35.21
N LEU A 21 4.74 7.29 -35.89
CA LEU A 21 3.41 7.16 -35.30
C LEU A 21 3.13 5.73 -34.80
N ALA A 22 3.53 4.70 -35.55
CA ALA A 22 3.38 3.31 -35.12
C ALA A 22 4.22 3.00 -33.89
N ILE A 23 5.46 3.51 -33.81
CA ILE A 23 6.33 3.33 -32.64
C ILE A 23 5.74 4.03 -31.41
N VAL A 24 5.28 5.27 -31.57
CA VAL A 24 4.65 6.04 -30.47
C VAL A 24 3.36 5.38 -30.01
N PHE A 25 2.54 4.88 -30.94
CA PHE A 25 1.31 4.17 -30.59
C PHE A 25 1.61 2.84 -29.88
N ALA A 26 2.61 2.09 -30.35
CA ALA A 26 3.05 0.86 -29.72
C ALA A 26 3.64 1.09 -28.32
N SER A 27 4.41 2.17 -28.11
CA SER A 27 4.96 2.50 -26.80
C SER A 27 3.88 2.92 -25.81
N ILE A 28 2.89 3.71 -26.24
CA ILE A 28 1.73 4.07 -25.41
C ILE A 28 0.92 2.80 -25.04
N LEU A 29 0.66 1.92 -26.02
CA LEU A 29 -0.02 0.64 -25.75
C LEU A 29 0.77 -0.23 -24.76
N LEU A 30 2.10 -0.29 -24.88
CA LEU A 30 2.94 -1.01 -23.94
C LEU A 30 2.83 -0.42 -22.52
N ILE A 31 2.84 0.91 -22.38
CA ILE A 31 2.68 1.56 -21.07
C ILE A 31 1.32 1.26 -20.47
N ILE A 32 0.24 1.34 -21.26
CA ILE A 32 -1.12 1.01 -20.79
C ILE A 32 -1.19 -0.46 -20.39
N LEU A 33 -0.66 -1.37 -21.21
CA LEU A 33 -0.60 -2.79 -20.87
C LEU A 33 0.23 -3.04 -19.61
N VAL A 34 1.36 -2.37 -19.41
CA VAL A 34 2.14 -2.50 -18.16
C VAL A 34 1.34 -1.97 -16.97
N LEU A 35 0.62 -0.86 -17.09
CA LEU A 35 -0.21 -0.33 -16.01
C LEU A 35 -1.43 -1.22 -15.70
N ASP A 36 -2.03 -1.83 -16.72
CA ASP A 36 -3.19 -2.73 -16.58
C ASP A 36 -2.78 -4.14 -16.11
N PHE A 37 -1.62 -4.65 -16.55
CA PHE A 37 -1.09 -5.97 -16.20
C PHE A 37 -0.16 -5.98 -15.00
N VAL A 38 0.33 -4.83 -14.49
CA VAL A 38 0.88 -4.75 -13.13
C VAL A 38 -0.32 -4.96 -12.21
N PRO A 39 -0.58 -6.22 -11.85
CA PRO A 39 -1.87 -6.60 -11.33
C PRO A 39 -2.00 -5.88 -10.00
N VAL A 40 -3.21 -5.43 -9.66
CA VAL A 40 -3.79 -5.14 -8.33
C VAL A 40 -2.84 -5.22 -7.11
N LEU A 41 -1.99 -6.24 -6.99
CA LEU A 41 -0.80 -6.31 -6.12
C LEU A 41 0.13 -5.08 -6.18
N GLY A 42 0.58 -4.62 -7.36
CA GLY A 42 1.50 -3.49 -7.49
C GLY A 42 0.88 -2.15 -7.08
N GLN A 43 -0.38 -1.91 -7.47
CA GLN A 43 -1.13 -0.73 -7.03
C GLN A 43 -1.45 -0.78 -5.52
N ARG A 44 -1.86 -1.94 -4.99
CA ARG A 44 -2.12 -2.09 -3.54
C ARG A 44 -0.86 -1.89 -2.73
N VAL A 45 0.24 -2.54 -3.12
CA VAL A 45 1.55 -2.33 -2.50
C VAL A 45 1.91 -0.85 -2.57
N PHE A 46 1.81 -0.20 -3.72
CA PHE A 46 2.13 1.22 -3.85
C PHE A 46 1.28 2.12 -2.94
N ILE A 47 -0.05 1.92 -2.92
CA ILE A 47 -0.97 2.70 -2.08
C ILE A 47 -0.68 2.47 -0.60
N SER A 48 -0.46 1.23 -0.18
CA SER A 48 -0.19 0.93 1.22
C SER A 48 1.19 1.43 1.66
N THR A 49 2.19 1.36 0.79
CA THR A 49 3.51 1.96 1.04
C THR A 49 3.41 3.48 1.15
N ALA A 50 2.64 4.14 0.28
CA ALA A 50 2.40 5.58 0.36
C ALA A 50 1.69 5.97 1.67
N HIS A 51 0.70 5.18 2.11
CA HIS A 51 -0.01 5.39 3.36
C HIS A 51 0.91 5.24 4.58
N MET A 52 1.82 4.26 4.55
CA MET A 52 2.84 4.07 5.58
C MET A 52 3.81 5.26 5.62
N TYR A 53 4.26 5.77 4.48
CA TYR A 53 5.12 6.96 4.44
C TYR A 53 4.43 8.21 4.95
N TYR A 54 3.17 8.41 4.57
CA TYR A 54 2.38 9.53 5.09
C TYR A 54 2.27 9.47 6.61
N LYS A 55 1.92 8.31 7.16
CA LYS A 55 1.88 8.10 8.62
C LYS A 55 3.24 8.25 9.28
N TRP A 56 4.32 7.78 8.66
CA TRP A 56 5.67 7.97 9.21
C TRP A 56 6.00 9.46 9.35
N ILE A 57 5.72 10.26 8.31
CA ILE A 57 5.92 11.71 8.35
C ILE A 57 5.05 12.35 9.44
N GLU A 58 3.78 11.95 9.55
CA GLU A 58 2.83 12.45 10.55
C GLU A 58 3.27 12.13 11.99
N CYS A 59 3.70 10.89 12.24
CA CYS A 59 4.10 10.45 13.57
C CYS A 59 5.51 10.95 13.96
N GLY A 60 6.31 11.44 13.01
CA GLY A 60 7.73 11.81 13.21
C GLY A 60 8.64 10.63 13.59
N ARG A 61 8.12 9.41 13.55
CA ARG A 61 8.79 8.16 13.94
C ARG A 61 8.22 6.99 13.17
N LYS A 62 8.95 5.86 13.20
CA LYS A 62 8.53 4.64 12.51
C LYS A 62 7.16 4.19 13.04
N PRO A 63 6.14 4.02 12.18
CA PRO A 63 4.82 3.63 12.62
C PRO A 63 4.74 2.13 12.91
N VAL A 64 3.71 1.77 13.69
CA VAL A 64 3.34 0.40 14.01
C VAL A 64 2.35 -0.11 12.97
N VAL A 65 2.56 -1.32 12.47
CA VAL A 65 1.71 -1.93 11.42
C VAL A 65 0.99 -3.15 11.97
N THR A 66 -0.25 -3.32 11.54
CA THR A 66 -1.08 -4.45 11.96
C THR A 66 -1.00 -5.62 10.99
N PHE A 67 -1.08 -6.82 11.55
CA PHE A 67 -1.10 -8.07 10.81
C PHE A 67 -2.43 -8.77 10.98
N ARG A 68 -2.79 -9.61 9.99
CA ARG A 68 -3.99 -10.44 10.07
C ARG A 68 -3.95 -11.36 11.29
N LYS A 69 -5.15 -11.75 11.73
CA LYS A 69 -5.36 -12.68 12.83
C LYS A 69 -4.47 -13.91 12.69
N TYR A 70 -3.55 -14.09 13.64
CA TYR A 70 -2.87 -15.37 13.85
C TYR A 70 -3.56 -16.04 15.04
N LYS A 71 -3.92 -17.33 14.90
CA LYS A 71 -4.70 -18.08 15.93
C LYS A 71 -5.96 -17.34 16.44
N GLY A 72 -6.58 -16.49 15.61
CA GLY A 72 -7.77 -15.70 15.96
C GLY A 72 -7.50 -14.32 16.61
N VAL A 73 -6.25 -14.03 16.97
CA VAL A 73 -5.83 -12.79 17.65
C VAL A 73 -5.26 -11.80 16.64
N ARG A 74 -5.80 -10.57 16.64
CA ARG A 74 -5.23 -9.46 15.87
C ARG A 74 -4.00 -8.95 16.61
N TYR A 75 -2.88 -8.78 15.91
CA TYR A 75 -1.64 -8.33 16.53
C TYR A 75 -0.94 -7.28 15.67
N TYR A 76 -0.06 -6.52 16.29
CA TYR A 76 0.79 -5.55 15.63
C TYR A 76 2.25 -5.97 15.72
N GLU A 77 3.05 -5.54 14.75
CA GLU A 77 4.51 -5.53 14.89
C GLU A 77 5.03 -4.15 14.49
N GLU A 78 6.23 -3.83 14.99
CA GLU A 78 6.99 -2.74 14.38
C GLU A 78 7.28 -3.12 12.92
N ALA A 79 6.97 -2.22 11.99
CA ALA A 79 7.22 -2.45 10.57
C ALA A 79 8.71 -2.82 10.40
N LYS A 80 9.07 -4.02 9.97
CA LYS A 80 10.49 -4.36 9.78
C LYS A 80 10.99 -3.77 8.47
N SER A 81 10.14 -3.81 7.44
CA SER A 81 10.44 -3.32 6.09
C SER A 81 9.16 -2.86 5.37
N LEU A 82 9.29 -1.79 4.57
CA LEU A 82 8.22 -1.24 3.72
C LEU A 82 7.69 -2.23 2.67
N ILE A 83 8.45 -3.27 2.34
CA ILE A 83 8.20 -4.14 1.17
C ILE A 83 8.05 -5.61 1.57
N HIS A 84 8.60 -6.03 2.72
CA HIS A 84 8.73 -7.45 3.05
C HIS A 84 7.70 -8.02 4.02
N ASP A 85 6.87 -7.18 4.63
CA ASP A 85 5.89 -7.67 5.59
C ASP A 85 4.58 -8.03 4.88
N ASN A 86 4.23 -9.31 4.92
CA ASN A 86 3.02 -9.93 4.36
C ASN A 86 1.70 -9.24 4.78
N ALA A 87 1.74 -8.29 5.72
CA ALA A 87 0.63 -7.38 6.02
C ALA A 87 0.05 -6.75 4.73
N PHE A 88 0.90 -6.27 3.83
CA PHE A 88 0.50 -5.55 2.62
C PHE A 88 -0.14 -6.43 1.54
N LEU A 89 0.18 -7.73 1.53
CA LEU A 89 -0.45 -8.70 0.64
C LEU A 89 -1.84 -9.13 1.13
N SER A 90 -2.15 -8.85 2.41
CA SER A 90 -3.32 -9.39 3.10
C SER A 90 -4.47 -8.39 3.29
N GLY A 91 -4.32 -7.12 2.90
CA GLY A 91 -5.35 -6.09 3.02
C GLY A 91 -4.78 -4.68 3.14
N ASN A 92 -5.62 -3.70 3.48
CA ASN A 92 -5.16 -2.40 3.97
C ASN A 92 -4.84 -2.57 5.47
N PRO A 93 -3.56 -2.67 5.88
CA PRO A 93 -3.23 -2.73 7.30
C PRO A 93 -3.62 -1.42 7.98
N ASP A 94 -4.15 -1.50 9.20
CA ASP A 94 -4.23 -0.34 10.07
C ASP A 94 -2.81 0.03 10.51
N ILE A 95 -2.51 1.33 10.48
CA ILE A 95 -1.18 1.90 10.78
C ILE A 95 -1.34 2.89 11.93
N PHE A 96 -0.59 2.68 13.01
CA PHE A 96 -0.67 3.46 14.23
C PHE A 96 0.65 4.18 14.52
N CYS A 97 0.58 5.33 15.21
CA CYS A 97 1.78 6.06 15.61
C CYS A 97 2.44 5.45 16.84
N THR A 98 1.66 4.86 17.75
CA THR A 98 2.18 4.26 18.98
C THR A 98 1.71 2.81 19.16
N PRO A 99 2.52 1.96 19.84
CA PRO A 99 2.06 0.65 20.28
C PRO A 99 0.83 0.75 21.17
N LYS A 100 0.76 1.77 22.04
CA LYS A 100 -0.40 2.02 22.90
C LYS A 100 -1.68 2.23 22.09
N ASP A 101 -1.61 2.98 20.98
CA ASP A 101 -2.79 3.23 20.13
C ASP A 101 -3.29 1.94 19.47
N ALA A 102 -2.36 1.09 19.03
CA ALA A 102 -2.71 -0.20 18.46
C ALA A 102 -3.37 -1.11 19.52
N GLU A 103 -2.85 -1.09 20.73
CA GLU A 103 -3.40 -1.85 21.86
C GLU A 103 -4.79 -1.37 22.26
N LEU A 104 -5.01 -0.06 22.33
CA LEU A 104 -6.35 0.53 22.50
C LEU A 104 -7.28 0.11 21.36
N ALA A 105 -6.81 0.05 20.12
CA ALA A 105 -7.61 -0.48 19.01
C ALA A 105 -7.87 -2.01 19.07
N GLY A 106 -7.38 -2.69 20.11
CA GLY A 106 -7.58 -4.12 20.35
C GLY A 106 -6.60 -5.02 19.59
N TYR A 107 -5.46 -4.49 19.17
CA TYR A 107 -4.35 -5.27 18.61
C TYR A 107 -3.37 -5.67 19.71
N SER A 108 -3.09 -6.95 19.80
CA SER A 108 -2.11 -7.47 20.75
C SER A 108 -0.67 -7.28 20.27
N VAL A 109 0.27 -7.29 21.20
CA VAL A 109 1.71 -7.42 20.95
C VAL A 109 2.06 -8.74 20.25
N SER A 110 1.26 -9.81 20.46
CA SER A 110 1.56 -11.15 19.97
C SER A 110 0.37 -11.75 19.22
N GLY A 111 0.66 -12.50 18.15
CA GLY A 111 -0.35 -13.31 17.48
C GLY A 111 -0.74 -14.57 18.26
N GLU A 112 -0.04 -14.91 19.34
CA GLU A 112 -0.28 -16.14 20.10
C GLU A 112 -1.30 -15.99 21.22
N GLY A 113 -1.54 -14.77 21.69
CA GLY A 113 -2.44 -14.48 22.81
C GLY A 113 -2.68 -12.98 22.94
N TYR A 114 -3.71 -12.60 23.70
CA TYR A 114 -4.03 -11.20 23.97
C TYR A 114 -3.11 -10.64 25.06
N GLU A 115 -1.99 -10.08 24.63
CA GLU A 115 -1.04 -9.32 25.43
C GLU A 115 -1.03 -7.84 25.03
N PHE A 116 -1.10 -6.94 26.03
CA PHE A 116 -1.09 -5.49 25.84
C PHE A 116 -0.06 -4.87 26.82
N LYS A 117 1.12 -4.50 26.32
CA LYS A 117 2.25 -4.09 27.18
C LYS A 117 2.23 -2.62 27.59
N HIS A 118 1.53 -1.79 26.83
CA HIS A 118 1.51 -0.34 26.96
C HIS A 118 0.21 0.18 27.58
N LEU A 119 -0.79 -0.68 27.73
CA LEU A 119 -2.01 -0.39 28.49
C LEU A 119 -1.78 -0.54 30.00
N THR A 120 -2.46 0.29 30.76
CA THR A 120 -2.67 0.08 32.19
C THR A 120 -3.66 -1.07 32.44
N LEU A 121 -3.70 -1.61 33.65
CA LEU A 121 -4.63 -2.69 34.01
C LEU A 121 -6.10 -2.32 33.78
N GLU A 122 -6.46 -1.04 33.95
CA GLU A 122 -7.82 -0.54 33.72
C GLU A 122 -8.15 -0.47 32.23
N GLU A 123 -7.22 0.08 31.42
CA GLU A 123 -7.33 0.13 29.96
C GLU A 123 -7.35 -1.28 29.35
N GLU A 124 -6.51 -2.19 29.83
CA GLU A 124 -6.47 -3.57 29.36
C GLU A 124 -7.81 -4.28 29.62
N ARG A 125 -8.39 -4.07 30.81
CA ARG A 125 -9.68 -4.65 31.17
C ARG A 125 -10.79 -4.15 30.25
N SER A 126 -10.82 -2.86 29.90
CA SER A 126 -11.84 -2.31 29.00
C SER A 126 -11.69 -2.86 27.59
N VAL A 127 -10.48 -2.83 27.02
CA VAL A 127 -10.19 -3.41 25.69
C VAL A 127 -10.59 -4.89 25.64
N ARG A 128 -10.25 -5.65 26.67
CA ARG A 128 -10.55 -7.09 26.73
C ARG A 128 -12.05 -7.36 26.81
N LEU A 129 -12.80 -6.56 27.55
CA LEU A 129 -14.27 -6.66 27.60
C LEU A 129 -14.87 -6.34 26.23
N ASP A 130 -14.43 -5.27 25.57
CA ASP A 130 -14.92 -4.91 24.23
C ASP A 130 -14.67 -6.01 23.20
N ILE A 131 -13.48 -6.62 23.25
CA ILE A 131 -13.12 -7.76 22.37
C ILE A 131 -14.03 -8.96 22.64
N LEU A 132 -14.33 -9.28 23.90
CA LEU A 132 -15.19 -10.41 24.28
C LEU A 132 -16.65 -10.17 23.89
N ASP A 133 -17.12 -8.93 24.00
CA ASP A 133 -18.46 -8.51 23.57
C ASP A 133 -18.59 -8.41 22.03
N GLY A 134 -17.50 -8.61 21.29
CA GLY A 134 -17.47 -8.46 19.84
C GLY A 134 -17.65 -7.00 19.39
N LYS A 135 -17.53 -6.04 20.32
CA LYS A 135 -17.57 -4.61 20.02
C LYS A 135 -16.20 -4.17 19.51
N LYS A 136 -16.21 -3.16 18.65
CA LYS A 136 -14.98 -2.47 18.29
C LYS A 136 -14.65 -1.53 19.46
N PRO A 137 -13.44 -1.57 20.03
CA PRO A 137 -13.08 -0.63 21.09
C PRO A 137 -13.25 0.81 20.58
N GLU A 138 -14.05 1.60 21.29
CA GLU A 138 -14.29 3.02 21.02
C GLU A 138 -13.51 3.85 22.05
N TYR A 139 -12.56 4.65 21.57
CA TYR A 139 -11.74 5.57 22.35
C TYR A 139 -11.68 6.93 21.66
#